data_AF-A0A2H9LSR1-F1
#
_entry.id   AF-A0A2H9LSR1-F1
#
_cell.length_a   1.000
_cell.length_b   1.000
_cell.length_c   1.000
_cell.angle_alpha   90.00
_cell.angle_beta   90.00
_cell.angle_gamma   90.00
#
_symmetry.space_group_name_H-M   'P 1'
#
loop_
_entity.id
_entity.type
_entity.pdbx_description
1 polymer ?
#
loop_
_entity_poly.entity_id
_entity_poly.type
_entity_poly.pdbx_seq_one_letter_code
_entity_poly.pdbx_strand_id
1 'polypeptide(L)'
;AAFLMLIGYSVDTNILLSTKVLKRKGGEVIDRIINGMKTGLTMTLTTVTAIVVAYLFSQSAALSQIMLILIIGLLTDVLNTWVQNAGILRLYLERRTKNG
;
A
#
# COMPACT_ATOMS: atom_id res chain seq x y z
N ALA A 1 -3.99 24.13 -14.81
CA ALA A 1 -4.78 23.90 -13.58
C ALA A 1 -4.38 22.61 -12.85
N ALA A 2 -4.44 21.43 -13.49
CA ALA A 2 -4.07 20.14 -12.87
C ALA A 2 -2.62 20.05 -12.36
N PHE A 3 -1.65 20.63 -13.09
CA PHE A 3 -0.26 20.70 -12.65
C PHE A 3 -0.06 21.50 -11.35
N LEU A 4 -0.84 22.56 -11.14
CA LEU A 4 -0.76 23.39 -9.93
C LEU A 4 -1.29 22.64 -8.69
N MET A 5 -2.33 21.82 -8.87
CA MET A 5 -2.90 20.97 -7.82
C MET A 5 -1.94 19.81 -7.43
N LEU A 6 -1.25 19.21 -8.40
CA LEU A 6 -0.22 18.19 -8.15
C LEU A 6 0.99 18.73 -7.38
N ILE A 7 1.40 19.96 -7.68
CA ILE A 7 2.47 20.63 -6.95
C ILE A 7 2.04 20.94 -5.51
N GLY A 8 0.81 21.44 -5.31
CA GLY A 8 0.27 21.71 -3.98
C GLY A 8 0.19 20.48 -3.08
N TYR A 9 -0.27 19.35 -3.62
CA TYR A 9 -0.36 18.09 -2.85
C TYR A 9 1.02 17.52 -2.47
N SER A 10 2.01 17.61 -3.38
CA SER A 10 3.36 17.14 -3.10
C SER A 10 4.03 17.88 -1.94
N VAL A 11 3.81 19.19 -1.84
CA VAL A 11 4.41 20.04 -0.78
C VAL A 11 3.79 19.74 0.58
N ASP A 12 2.46 19.65 0.67
CA ASP A 12 1.74 19.36 1.93
C ASP A 12 2.15 17.99 2.51
N THR A 13 2.27 16.99 1.63
CA THR A 13 2.65 15.62 2.01
C THR A 13 4.08 15.55 2.56
N ASN A 14 5.02 16.33 2.00
CA ASN A 14 6.43 16.30 2.42
C ASN A 14 6.64 16.92 3.81
N ILE A 15 5.87 17.95 4.14
CA ILE A 15 5.87 18.61 5.46
C ILE A 15 5.30 17.66 6.53
N LEU A 16 4.22 16.95 6.22
CA LEU A 16 3.59 16.00 7.14
C LEU A 16 4.49 14.78 7.43
N LEU A 17 5.14 14.22 6.41
CA LEU A 17 6.07 13.09 6.55
C LEU A 17 7.28 13.44 7.40
N SER A 18 7.90 14.60 7.15
CA SER A 18 9.05 15.09 7.93
C SER A 18 8.69 15.24 9.42
N THR A 19 7.50 15.76 9.70
CA THR A 19 7.02 15.97 11.08
C THR A 19 6.74 14.64 11.81
N LYS A 20 6.32 13.59 11.10
CA LYS A 20 5.96 12.29 11.70
C LYS A 20 7.13 11.31 11.83
N VAL A 21 8.05 11.27 10.85
CA VAL A 21 9.17 10.31 10.81
C VAL A 21 10.20 10.56 11.92
N LEU A 22 10.40 11.81 12.32
CA LEU A 22 11.35 12.17 13.38
C LEU A 22 10.93 11.72 14.80
N LYS A 23 9.77 11.06 15.01
CA LYS A 23 9.17 10.95 16.36
C LYS A 23 8.98 9.56 17.04
N ARG A 24 9.06 8.35 16.42
CA ARG A 24 8.87 7.08 17.19
C ARG A 24 9.59 5.80 16.69
N LYS A 25 10.14 5.01 17.64
CA LYS A 25 10.75 3.64 17.51
C LYS A 25 10.13 2.64 18.53
N GLY A 26 9.89 1.34 18.21
CA GLY A 26 9.63 0.24 19.21
C GLY A 26 8.84 -1.04 18.76
N GLY A 27 9.07 -2.25 19.36
CA GLY A 27 8.35 -3.57 19.12
C GLY A 27 9.17 -4.86 18.73
N GLU A 28 8.63 -6.08 18.93
CA GLU A 28 9.22 -7.36 18.42
C GLU A 28 9.02 -7.53 16.90
N VAL A 29 9.97 -8.16 16.20
CA VAL A 29 10.01 -8.18 14.72
C VAL A 29 8.78 -8.85 14.09
N ILE A 30 8.28 -9.96 14.66
CA ILE A 30 7.09 -10.67 14.15
C ILE A 30 5.83 -9.83 14.31
N ASP A 31 5.59 -9.26 15.49
CA ASP A 31 4.41 -8.42 15.72
C ASP A 31 4.46 -7.14 14.90
N ARG A 32 5.65 -6.58 14.66
CA ARG A 32 5.82 -5.47 13.72
C ARG A 32 5.52 -5.87 12.28
N ILE A 33 5.89 -7.07 11.85
CA ILE A 33 5.56 -7.59 10.52
C ILE A 33 4.04 -7.75 10.41
N ILE A 34 3.38 -8.46 11.33
CA ILE A 34 1.92 -8.70 11.27
C ILE A 34 1.12 -7.39 11.35
N ASN A 35 1.51 -6.46 12.23
CA ASN A 35 0.85 -5.15 12.31
C ASN A 35 1.12 -4.28 11.08
N GLY A 36 2.34 -4.33 10.54
CA GLY A 36 2.70 -3.70 9.27
C GLY A 36 1.89 -4.28 8.11
N MET A 37 1.69 -5.59 8.10
CA MET A 37 0.86 -6.30 7.12
C MET A 37 -0.59 -5.81 7.17
N LYS A 38 -1.18 -5.78 8.37
CA LYS A 38 -2.57 -5.35 8.56
C LYS A 38 -2.79 -3.90 8.09
N THR A 39 -1.81 -3.04 8.35
CA THR A 39 -1.83 -1.64 7.91
C THR A 39 -1.69 -1.54 6.39
N GLY A 40 -0.75 -2.27 5.80
CA GLY A 40 -0.56 -2.33 4.35
C GLY A 40 -1.80 -2.82 3.62
N LEU A 41 -2.41 -3.92 4.08
CA LEU A 41 -3.65 -4.48 3.51
C LEU A 41 -4.78 -3.46 3.52
N THR A 42 -4.93 -2.74 4.64
CA THR A 42 -5.95 -1.72 4.80
C THR A 42 -5.73 -0.55 3.84
N MET A 43 -4.48 -0.07 3.71
CA MET A 43 -4.13 1.00 2.78
C MET A 43 -4.43 0.59 1.34
N THR A 44 -3.98 -0.58 0.90
CA THR A 44 -4.21 -1.03 -0.48
C THR A 44 -5.68 -1.25 -0.76
N LEU A 45 -6.44 -1.81 0.20
CA LEU A 45 -7.89 -1.96 0.06
C LEU A 45 -8.55 -0.59 -0.16
N THR A 46 -8.23 0.42 0.66
CA THR A 46 -8.81 1.76 0.49
C THR A 46 -8.48 2.37 -0.87
N THR A 47 -7.26 2.17 -1.39
CA THR A 47 -6.84 2.63 -2.70
C THR A 47 -7.60 1.93 -3.83
N VAL A 48 -7.74 0.60 -3.77
CA VAL A 48 -8.52 -0.18 -4.74
C VAL A 48 -9.96 0.30 -4.75
N THR A 49 -10.59 0.49 -3.58
CA THR A 49 -11.97 0.98 -3.49
C THR A 49 -12.11 2.38 -4.11
N ALA A 50 -11.18 3.28 -3.83
CA ALA A 50 -11.19 4.64 -4.40
C ALA A 50 -11.06 4.63 -5.93
N ILE A 51 -10.17 3.79 -6.48
CA ILE A 51 -9.96 3.67 -7.92
C ILE A 51 -11.16 3.01 -8.60
N VAL A 52 -11.76 1.99 -7.99
CA VAL A 52 -12.98 1.36 -8.52
C VAL A 52 -14.14 2.37 -8.58
N VAL A 53 -14.33 3.16 -7.52
CA VAL A 53 -15.34 4.23 -7.51
C VAL A 53 -15.06 5.25 -8.61
N ALA A 54 -13.84 5.78 -8.68
CA ALA A 54 -13.52 6.75 -9.71
C ALA A 54 -13.56 6.16 -11.15
N TYR A 55 -13.41 4.84 -11.33
CA TYR A 55 -13.57 4.18 -12.62
C TYR A 55 -15.04 4.20 -13.05
N LEU A 56 -15.96 3.90 -12.12
CA LEU A 56 -17.40 3.91 -12.36
C LEU A 56 -17.94 5.31 -12.68
N PHE A 57 -17.37 6.35 -12.06
CA PHE A 57 -17.78 7.75 -12.29
C PHE A 57 -17.00 8.44 -13.41
N SER A 58 -16.04 7.77 -14.04
CA SER A 58 -15.27 8.33 -15.13
C SER A 58 -16.09 8.36 -16.43
N GLN A 59 -16.44 9.56 -16.91
CA GLN A 59 -17.14 9.75 -18.18
C GLN A 59 -16.20 9.73 -19.41
N SER A 60 -14.88 9.81 -19.20
CA SER A 60 -13.89 9.83 -20.28
C SER A 60 -13.31 8.45 -20.53
N ALA A 61 -13.35 7.98 -21.79
CA ALA A 61 -12.80 6.71 -22.21
C ALA A 61 -11.29 6.57 -21.89
N ALA A 62 -10.52 7.66 -22.00
CA ALA A 62 -9.10 7.67 -21.69
C ALA A 62 -8.83 7.48 -20.17
N LEU A 63 -9.62 8.13 -19.32
CA LEU A 63 -9.51 7.97 -17.87
C LEU A 63 -9.94 6.57 -17.44
N SER A 64 -11.00 6.03 -18.05
CA SER A 64 -11.46 4.66 -17.80
C SER A 64 -10.37 3.62 -18.12
N GLN A 65 -9.64 3.80 -19.23
CA GLN A 65 -8.50 2.95 -19.59
C GLN A 65 -7.35 3.01 -18.57
N ILE A 66 -6.94 4.21 -18.15
CA ILE A 66 -5.87 4.39 -17.15
C ILE A 66 -6.26 3.70 -15.83
N MET A 67 -7.50 3.88 -15.41
CA MET A 67 -8.04 3.32 -14.17
C MET A 67 -8.13 1.79 -14.20
N LEU A 68 -8.48 1.20 -15.35
CA LEU A 68 -8.49 -0.26 -15.53
C LEU A 68 -7.07 -0.84 -15.42
N ILE A 69 -6.07 -0.19 -16.03
CA ILE A 69 -4.65 -0.58 -15.89
C ILE A 69 -4.22 -0.49 -14.42
N LEU A 70 -4.60 0.58 -13.70
CA LEU A 70 -4.29 0.74 -12.28
C LEU A 70 -4.94 -0.34 -11.42
N ILE A 71 -6.19 -0.75 -11.69
CA ILE A 71 -6.86 -1.82 -10.96
C ILE A 71 -6.11 -3.15 -11.12
N ILE A 72 -5.75 -3.52 -12.35
CA ILE A 72 -5.01 -4.77 -12.61
C ILE A 72 -3.61 -4.71 -12.00
N GLY A 73 -2.93 -3.57 -12.11
CA GLY A 73 -1.62 -3.33 -11.51
C GLY A 73 -1.65 -3.48 -9.99
N LEU A 74 -2.62 -2.85 -9.32
CA LEU A 74 -2.81 -2.95 -7.87
C LEU A 74 -3.18 -4.36 -7.42
N LEU A 75 -4.03 -5.08 -8.16
CA LEU A 75 -4.34 -6.47 -7.83
C LEU A 75 -3.10 -7.36 -7.90
N THR A 76 -2.28 -7.18 -8.93
CA THR A 76 -1.02 -7.93 -9.09
C THR A 76 -0.01 -7.56 -8.00
N ASP A 77 0.08 -6.28 -7.65
CA ASP A 77 0.93 -5.76 -6.58
C ASP A 77 0.54 -6.29 -5.19
N VAL A 78 -0.77 -6.34 -4.90
CA VAL A 78 -1.32 -6.96 -3.68
C VAL A 78 -0.93 -8.44 -3.63
N LEU A 79 -1.18 -9.20 -4.70
CA LEU A 79 -0.86 -10.62 -4.74
C LEU A 79 0.63 -10.86 -4.52
N ASN A 80 1.50 -10.13 -5.23
CA ASN A 80 2.95 -10.24 -5.05
C ASN A 80 3.37 -9.88 -3.62
N THR A 81 2.90 -8.77 -3.09
CA THR A 81 3.31 -8.29 -1.77
C THR A 81 2.89 -9.26 -0.67
N TRP A 82 1.65 -9.74 -0.67
CA TRP A 82 1.17 -10.62 0.40
C TRP A 82 1.63 -12.06 0.26
N VAL A 83 1.63 -12.62 -0.96
CA VAL A 83 2.10 -14.00 -1.16
C VAL A 83 3.59 -14.12 -0.86
N GLN A 84 4.38 -13.13 -1.27
CA GLN A 84 5.83 -13.11 -1.03
C GLN A 84 6.14 -12.83 0.45
N ASN A 85 5.46 -11.87 1.10
CA ASN A 85 5.62 -11.61 2.54
C ASN A 85 5.13 -12.78 3.41
N ALA A 86 4.01 -13.43 3.06
CA ALA A 86 3.51 -14.61 3.76
C ALA A 86 4.42 -15.83 3.56
N GLY A 87 5.02 -15.99 2.38
CA GLY A 87 6.02 -17.03 2.11
C GLY A 87 7.28 -16.86 2.96
N ILE A 88 7.79 -15.62 3.07
CA ILE A 88 8.93 -15.29 3.95
C ILE A 88 8.56 -15.54 5.42
N LEU A 89 7.36 -15.17 5.85
CA LEU A 89 6.87 -15.42 7.21
C LEU A 89 6.79 -16.92 7.50
N ARG A 90 6.25 -17.72 6.58
CA ARG A 90 6.16 -19.18 6.71
C ARG A 90 7.55 -19.81 6.83
N LEU A 91 8.50 -19.41 5.99
CA LEU A 91 9.89 -19.87 6.05
C LEU A 91 10.57 -19.48 7.38
N TYR A 92 10.30 -18.28 7.89
CA TYR A 92 10.84 -17.83 9.18
C TYR A 92 10.29 -18.65 10.35
N LEU A 93 8.98 -18.93 10.34
CA LEU A 93 8.32 -19.76 11.36
C LEU A 93 8.81 -21.22 11.30
N GLU A 94 8.87 -21.83 10.11
CA GLU A 94 9.38 -23.20 9.93
C GLU A 94 10.84 -23.35 10.39
N ARG A 95 11.69 -22.34 10.14
CA ARG A 95 13.09 -22.33 10.64
C ARG A 95 13.19 -22.19 12.16
N ARG A 96 12.27 -21.47 12.81
CA ARG A 96 12.21 -21.39 14.28
C ARG A 96 11.76 -22.71 14.90
N THR A 97 10.74 -23.35 14.33
CA THR A 97 10.23 -24.64 14.83
C THR A 97 11.24 -25.79 14.68
N LYS A 98 12.18 -25.71 13.72
CA LYS A 98 13.24 -26.71 13.54
C LYS A 98 14.46 -26.53 14.47
N ASN A 99 14.61 -25.35 15.08
CA ASN A 99 15.78 -24.97 15.90
C ASN A 99 15.45 -24.84 17.40
N GLY A 100 14.25 -25.25 17.83
CA GLY A 100 13.86 -25.42 19.23
C GLY A 100 13.47 -26.87 19.48
#